data_AF-A0A2G1Y4X8-F1
#
_entry.id   AF-A0A2G1Y4X8-F1
#
_cell.length_a   1.000
_cell.length_b   1.000
_cell.length_c   1.000
_cell.angle_alpha   90.00
_cell.angle_beta   90.00
_cell.angle_gamma   90.00
#
_symmetry.space_group_name_H-M   'P 1'
#
loop_
_entity.id
_entity.type
_entity.pdbx_description
1 polymer ?
#
loop_
_entity_poly.entity_id
_entity_poly.type
_entity_poly.pdbx_seq_one_letter_code
_entity_poly.pdbx_strand_id
1 'polypeptide(L)'
;MSQLADNPFWDYSLVHYGRSEVARACLELQEDVGANVNLVLFCCWLGSFGQVLTVQDLDEAEEVIRDWNEQVVEPLRGVRRFVRSEFAGFADQKWPQAIKQLELKAERVVQNRLCNWWRTKYGSSTDSADRRELSGEQQLQNLNLYLSRTSDIAINAGSPLVWPVAYAKPKN
;
A
#
# COMPACT_ATOMS: atom_id res chain seq x y z
N MET A 1 -21.67 -13.84 -1.42
CA MET A 1 -20.48 -14.06 -2.27
C MET A 1 -19.35 -13.18 -1.73
N SER A 2 -18.42 -13.75 -0.97
CA SER A 2 -17.31 -12.99 -0.37
C SER A 2 -16.14 -12.92 -1.36
N GLN A 3 -16.11 -11.88 -2.21
CA GLN A 3 -14.92 -11.52 -2.99
C GLN A 3 -13.83 -10.86 -2.12
N LEU A 4 -13.94 -10.93 -0.79
CA LEU A 4 -13.11 -10.22 0.19
C LEU A 4 -12.20 -11.15 1.02
N ALA A 5 -12.36 -12.48 0.93
CA ALA A 5 -11.86 -13.40 1.94
C ALA A 5 -10.33 -13.63 1.87
N ASP A 6 -9.73 -13.73 0.67
CA ASP A 6 -8.29 -14.01 0.54
C ASP A 6 -7.61 -12.92 -0.28
N ASN A 7 -7.00 -11.94 0.40
CA ASN A 7 -6.17 -10.92 -0.23
C ASN A 7 -4.78 -10.87 0.46
N PRO A 8 -3.77 -11.58 -0.09
CA PRO A 8 -2.42 -11.60 0.50
C PRO A 8 -1.76 -10.21 0.52
N PHE A 9 -2.16 -9.29 -0.36
CA PHE A 9 -1.68 -7.91 -0.33
C PHE A 9 -2.24 -7.14 0.87
N TRP A 10 -3.51 -7.37 1.22
CA TRP A 10 -4.12 -6.79 2.41
C TRP A 10 -3.44 -7.28 3.69
N ASP A 11 -3.21 -8.58 3.80
CA ASP A 11 -2.54 -9.17 4.97
C ASP A 11 -1.10 -8.65 5.10
N TYR A 12 -0.37 -8.55 3.98
CA TYR A 12 0.94 -7.90 3.95
C TYR A 12 0.87 -6.44 4.43
N SER A 13 -0.08 -5.66 3.90
CA SER A 13 -0.23 -4.24 4.24
C SER A 13 -0.51 -4.05 5.73
N LEU A 14 -1.34 -4.90 6.34
CA LEU A 14 -1.62 -4.84 7.79
C LEU A 14 -0.35 -5.05 8.63
N VAL A 15 0.52 -5.98 8.22
CA VAL A 15 1.78 -6.25 8.92
C VAL A 15 2.80 -5.14 8.69
N HIS A 16 3.02 -4.76 7.42
CA HIS A 16 4.06 -3.80 7.06
C HIS A 16 3.70 -2.38 7.54
N TYR A 17 2.49 -1.91 7.26
CA TYR A 17 2.02 -0.60 7.70
C TYR A 17 1.74 -0.54 9.21
N GLY A 18 1.54 -1.68 9.87
CA GLY A 18 1.42 -1.77 11.32
C GLY A 18 2.68 -1.31 12.07
N ARG A 19 3.82 -1.21 11.38
CA ARG A 19 5.08 -0.68 11.92
C ARG A 19 5.08 0.84 11.89
N SER A 20 5.37 1.45 13.04
CA SER A 20 5.32 2.92 13.22
C SER A 20 6.17 3.71 12.22
N GLU A 21 7.36 3.19 11.91
CA GLU A 21 8.31 3.79 10.99
C GLU A 21 7.87 3.69 9.52
N VAL A 22 7.15 2.63 9.16
CA VAL A 22 6.55 2.46 7.82
C VAL A 22 5.38 3.42 7.68
N ALA A 23 4.46 3.44 8.65
CA ALA A 23 3.33 4.34 8.64
C ALA A 23 3.78 5.80 8.54
N ARG A 24 4.80 6.20 9.29
CA ARG A 24 5.39 7.55 9.21
C ARG A 24 5.93 7.85 7.82
N ALA A 25 6.75 6.95 7.25
CA ALA A 25 7.31 7.16 5.92
C ALA A 25 6.23 7.25 4.81
N CYS A 26 5.17 6.43 4.89
CA CYS A 26 4.05 6.52 3.97
C CYS A 26 3.29 7.86 4.08
N LEU A 27 3.09 8.35 5.31
CA LEU A 27 2.43 9.64 5.55
C LEU A 27 3.29 10.81 5.03
N GLU A 28 4.60 10.77 5.26
CA GLU A 28 5.54 11.77 4.71
C GLU A 28 5.48 11.81 3.19
N LEU A 29 5.56 10.66 2.51
CA LEU A 29 5.40 10.61 1.05
C LEU A 29 4.03 11.13 0.57
N GLN A 30 2.96 10.82 1.31
CA GLN A 30 1.64 11.31 0.96
C GLN A 30 1.53 12.83 1.12
N GLU A 31 2.13 13.41 2.16
CA GLU A 31 2.07 14.84 2.46
C GLU A 31 2.99 15.65 1.54
N ASP A 32 4.22 15.19 1.30
CA ASP A 32 5.23 15.94 0.56
C ASP A 32 4.99 15.91 -0.95
N VAL A 33 4.58 14.75 -1.48
CA VAL A 33 4.49 14.54 -2.93
C VAL A 33 3.13 14.00 -3.39
N GLY A 34 2.15 13.88 -2.48
CA GLY A 34 0.83 13.38 -2.85
C GLY A 34 0.80 11.89 -3.21
N ALA A 35 1.79 11.11 -2.76
CA ALA A 35 1.86 9.69 -3.07
C ALA A 35 0.61 8.93 -2.60
N ASN A 36 0.14 8.00 -3.43
CA ASN A 36 -0.92 7.08 -3.04
C ASN A 36 -0.34 5.94 -2.20
N VAL A 37 -0.64 5.95 -0.90
CA VAL A 37 -0.13 4.96 0.07
C VAL A 37 -0.45 3.52 -0.34
N ASN A 38 -1.58 3.26 -1.00
CA ASN A 38 -1.90 1.90 -1.47
C ASN A 38 -0.94 1.44 -2.58
N LEU A 39 -0.50 2.35 -3.46
CA LEU A 39 0.50 2.03 -4.50
C LEU A 39 1.91 1.90 -3.91
N VAL A 40 2.27 2.72 -2.92
CA VAL A 40 3.52 2.58 -2.17
C VAL A 40 3.60 1.18 -1.53
N LEU A 41 2.55 0.77 -0.82
CA LEU A 41 2.48 -0.55 -0.20
C LEU A 41 2.45 -1.68 -1.24
N PHE A 42 1.81 -1.47 -2.40
CA PHE A 42 1.79 -2.44 -3.49
C PHE A 42 3.19 -2.69 -4.06
N CYS A 43 3.97 -1.62 -4.28
CA CYS A 43 5.37 -1.70 -4.68
C CYS A 43 6.21 -2.50 -3.68
N CYS A 44 6.01 -2.23 -2.37
CA CYS A 44 6.67 -2.97 -1.29
C CYS A 44 6.29 -4.45 -1.28
N TRP A 45 5.00 -4.74 -1.46
CA TRP A 45 4.47 -6.11 -1.44
C TRP A 45 5.05 -6.95 -2.58
N LEU A 46 4.94 -6.50 -3.82
CA LEU A 46 5.47 -7.23 -4.98
C LEU A 46 6.99 -7.43 -4.89
N GLY A 47 7.71 -6.37 -4.50
CA GLY A 47 9.15 -6.46 -4.33
C GLY A 47 9.57 -7.43 -3.22
N SER A 48 8.74 -7.63 -2.18
CA SER A 48 9.07 -8.50 -1.05
C SER A 48 9.19 -9.99 -1.40
N PHE A 49 8.61 -10.39 -2.52
CA PHE A 49 8.76 -11.74 -3.08
C PHE A 49 9.46 -11.73 -4.45
N GLY A 50 10.26 -10.68 -4.72
CA GLY A 50 11.16 -10.61 -5.87
C GLY A 50 10.52 -10.15 -7.17
N GLN A 51 9.27 -9.67 -7.14
CA GLN A 51 8.60 -9.19 -8.35
C GLN A 51 8.92 -7.73 -8.64
N VAL A 52 9.46 -7.48 -9.83
CA VAL A 52 9.78 -6.14 -10.35
C VAL A 52 8.67 -5.66 -11.27
N LEU A 53 8.20 -4.44 -11.04
CA LEU A 53 7.22 -3.75 -11.88
C LEU A 53 7.90 -3.04 -13.04
N THR A 54 7.23 -3.02 -14.19
CA THR A 54 7.53 -2.14 -15.32
C THR A 54 6.71 -0.84 -15.23
N VAL A 55 7.03 0.15 -16.07
CA VAL A 55 6.21 1.39 -16.18
C VAL A 55 4.76 1.05 -16.55
N GLN A 56 4.58 0.17 -17.54
CA GLN A 56 3.28 -0.29 -18.00
C GLN A 56 2.48 -0.99 -16.88
N ASP A 57 3.17 -1.72 -16.00
CA ASP A 57 2.51 -2.37 -14.86
C ASP A 57 1.93 -1.35 -13.87
N LEU A 58 2.67 -0.27 -13.60
CA LEU A 58 2.19 0.81 -12.74
C LEU A 58 1.06 1.60 -13.40
N ASP A 59 1.13 1.86 -14.71
CA ASP A 59 0.05 2.51 -15.46
C ASP A 59 -1.26 1.72 -15.35
N GLU A 60 -1.22 0.40 -15.58
CA GLU A 60 -2.39 -0.45 -15.46
C GLU A 60 -2.90 -0.56 -14.02
N ALA A 61 -2.01 -0.67 -13.05
CA ALA A 61 -2.37 -0.74 -11.63
C ALA A 61 -3.05 0.55 -11.15
N GLU A 62 -2.54 1.72 -11.56
CA GLU A 62 -3.15 3.04 -11.31
C GLU A 62 -4.53 3.14 -11.97
N GLU A 63 -4.64 2.77 -13.24
CA GLU A 63 -5.88 2.82 -14.00
C GLU A 63 -7.00 2.00 -13.33
N VAL A 64 -6.68 0.79 -12.87
CA VAL A 64 -7.64 -0.13 -12.21
C VAL A 64 -8.23 0.46 -10.92
N ILE A 65 -7.50 1.35 -10.24
CA ILE A 65 -7.95 1.95 -8.98
C ILE A 65 -8.43 3.39 -9.11
N ARG A 66 -8.09 4.11 -10.20
CA ARG A 66 -8.25 5.55 -10.36
C ARG A 66 -9.63 6.03 -9.93
N ASP A 67 -10.68 5.56 -10.59
CA ASP A 67 -12.05 6.04 -10.37
C ASP A 67 -12.51 5.85 -8.93
N TRP A 68 -12.16 4.70 -8.31
CA TRP A 68 -12.56 4.44 -6.92
C TRP A 68 -11.72 5.23 -5.92
N ASN A 69 -10.42 5.40 -6.20
CA ASN A 69 -9.56 6.21 -5.35
C ASN A 69 -10.04 7.66 -5.35
N GLU A 70 -10.25 8.25 -6.53
CA GLU A 70 -10.65 9.65 -6.70
C GLU A 70 -12.08 9.94 -6.21
N GLN A 71 -13.04 9.04 -6.46
CA GLN A 71 -14.44 9.31 -6.13
C GLN A 71 -14.84 8.84 -4.72
N VAL A 72 -14.06 7.97 -4.08
CA VAL A 72 -14.43 7.39 -2.78
C VAL A 72 -13.34 7.57 -1.73
N VAL A 73 -12.11 7.14 -2.00
CA VAL A 73 -11.04 7.18 -0.98
C VAL A 73 -10.62 8.61 -0.67
N GLU A 74 -10.29 9.43 -1.67
CA GLU A 74 -9.86 10.82 -1.44
C GLU A 74 -10.96 11.67 -0.77
N PRO A 75 -12.25 11.60 -1.18
CA PRO A 75 -13.32 12.30 -0.47
C PRO A 75 -13.49 11.85 0.98
N LEU A 76 -13.45 10.54 1.26
CA LEU A 76 -13.52 10.01 2.62
C LEU A 76 -12.34 10.47 3.48
N ARG A 77 -11.14 10.54 2.89
CA ARG A 77 -9.95 11.06 3.56
C ARG A 77 -10.09 12.54 3.88
N GLY A 78 -10.65 13.33 2.96
CA GLY A 78 -11.02 14.73 3.19
C GLY A 78 -11.98 14.89 4.36
N VAL A 79 -13.07 14.11 4.38
CA VAL A 79 -14.05 14.09 5.48
C VAL A 79 -13.38 13.68 6.80
N ARG A 80 -12.51 12.66 6.80
CA ARG A 80 -11.76 12.25 8.00
C ARG A 80 -10.89 13.38 8.52
N ARG A 81 -10.12 14.06 7.65
CA ARG A 81 -9.25 15.18 8.04
C ARG A 81 -10.06 16.31 8.67
N PHE A 82 -11.17 16.69 8.04
CA PHE A 82 -12.09 17.70 8.56
C PHE A 82 -12.66 17.30 9.93
N VAL A 83 -13.26 16.10 10.04
CA VAL A 83 -13.87 15.65 11.30
C VAL A 83 -12.82 15.48 12.41
N ARG A 84 -11.61 15.01 12.10
CA ARG A 84 -10.53 14.93 13.09
C ARG A 84 -10.13 16.32 13.61
N SER A 85 -10.12 17.33 12.75
CA SER A 85 -9.86 18.72 13.13
C SER A 85 -10.95 19.25 14.05
N GLU A 86 -12.22 19.13 13.66
CA GLU A 86 -13.35 19.66 14.43
C GLU A 86 -13.52 18.95 15.79
N PHE A 87 -13.19 17.67 15.87
CA PHE A 87 -13.28 16.87 17.10
C PHE A 87 -11.99 16.91 17.94
N ALA A 88 -11.03 17.77 17.60
CA ALA A 88 -9.84 17.96 18.41
C ALA A 88 -10.22 18.53 19.79
N GLY A 89 -9.95 17.76 20.86
CA GLY A 89 -10.27 18.14 22.23
C GLY A 89 -11.63 17.63 22.75
N PHE A 90 -12.43 16.98 21.90
CA PHE A 90 -13.65 16.31 22.35
C PHE A 90 -13.32 14.92 22.94
N ALA A 91 -13.96 14.58 24.06
CA ALA A 91 -13.81 13.25 24.65
C ALA A 91 -14.50 12.14 23.82
N ASP A 92 -15.60 12.48 23.13
CA ASP A 92 -16.29 11.54 22.25
C ASP A 92 -15.57 11.45 20.90
N GLN A 93 -15.04 10.25 20.61
CA GLN A 93 -14.30 9.96 19.39
C GLN A 93 -15.06 8.99 18.47
N LYS A 94 -16.36 8.72 18.73
CA LYS A 94 -17.18 7.80 17.92
C LYS A 94 -17.23 8.20 16.45
N TRP A 95 -17.40 9.49 16.15
CA TRP A 95 -17.44 10.01 14.78
C TRP A 95 -16.10 9.87 14.05
N PRO A 96 -14.97 10.39 14.59
CA PRO A 96 -13.64 10.14 14.00
C PRO A 96 -13.34 8.66 13.76
N GLN A 97 -13.69 7.79 14.72
CA GLN A 97 -13.48 6.36 14.59
C GLN A 97 -14.35 5.73 13.50
N ALA A 98 -15.64 6.06 13.43
CA ALA A 98 -16.56 5.54 12.42
C ALA A 98 -16.11 5.91 10.99
N ILE A 99 -15.68 7.16 10.78
CA ILE A 99 -15.21 7.64 9.48
C ILE A 99 -13.88 6.97 9.10
N LYS A 100 -12.95 6.83 10.05
CA LYS A 100 -11.71 6.07 9.84
C LYS A 100 -12.00 4.64 9.41
N GLN A 101 -12.96 3.97 10.04
CA GLN A 101 -13.36 2.61 9.65
C GLN A 101 -13.98 2.54 8.25
N LEU A 102 -14.72 3.58 7.84
CA LEU A 102 -15.29 3.66 6.51
C LEU A 102 -14.21 3.86 5.43
N GLU A 103 -13.26 4.75 5.67
CA GLU A 103 -12.10 4.94 4.78
C GLU A 103 -11.27 3.66 4.67
N LEU A 104 -10.96 2.98 5.79
CA LEU A 104 -10.22 1.71 5.75
C LEU A 104 -10.95 0.63 4.92
N LYS A 105 -12.29 0.58 4.98
CA LYS A 105 -13.08 -0.30 4.12
C LYS A 105 -12.97 0.08 2.64
N ALA A 106 -12.94 1.37 2.32
CA ALA A 106 -12.75 1.85 0.96
C ALA A 106 -11.33 1.57 0.43
N GLU A 107 -10.30 1.75 1.25
CA GLU A 107 -8.90 1.39 0.92
C GLU A 107 -8.74 -0.12 0.70
N ARG A 108 -9.44 -0.97 1.47
CA ARG A 108 -9.46 -2.41 1.23
C ARG A 108 -9.99 -2.76 -0.17
N VAL A 109 -10.96 -2.01 -0.70
CA VAL A 109 -11.44 -2.20 -2.08
C VAL A 109 -10.33 -1.88 -3.09
N VAL A 110 -9.55 -0.82 -2.89
CA VAL A 110 -8.37 -0.49 -3.71
C VAL A 110 -7.39 -1.67 -3.72
N GLN A 111 -7.02 -2.18 -2.55
CA GLN A 111 -6.06 -3.28 -2.46
C GLN A 111 -6.59 -4.59 -3.05
N ASN A 112 -7.89 -4.86 -2.98
CA ASN A 112 -8.48 -6.01 -3.65
C ASN A 112 -8.38 -5.89 -5.18
N ARG A 113 -8.63 -4.69 -5.72
CA ARG A 113 -8.51 -4.44 -7.17
C ARG A 113 -7.07 -4.62 -7.64
N LEU A 114 -6.09 -4.08 -6.91
CA LEU A 114 -4.66 -4.29 -7.18
C LEU A 114 -4.27 -5.76 -7.11
N CYS A 115 -4.71 -6.47 -6.06
CA CYS A 115 -4.43 -7.90 -5.93
C CYS A 115 -5.07 -8.71 -7.07
N ASN A 116 -6.26 -8.35 -7.53
CA ASN A 116 -6.92 -9.03 -8.65
C ASN A 116 -6.20 -8.74 -9.97
N TRP A 117 -5.79 -7.48 -10.22
CA TRP A 117 -4.96 -7.13 -11.37
C TRP A 117 -3.67 -7.97 -11.40
N TRP A 118 -2.98 -8.08 -10.26
CA TRP A 118 -1.77 -8.90 -10.14
C TRP A 118 -2.05 -10.38 -10.45
N ARG A 119 -3.12 -10.96 -9.89
CA ARG A 119 -3.51 -12.35 -10.17
C ARG A 119 -3.81 -12.58 -11.65
N THR A 120 -4.53 -11.67 -12.29
CA THR A 120 -4.85 -11.80 -13.72
C THR A 120 -3.59 -11.72 -14.58
N LYS A 121 -2.63 -10.86 -14.23
CA LYS A 121 -1.42 -10.65 -15.01
C LYS A 121 -0.35 -11.73 -14.78
N TYR A 122 -0.16 -12.17 -13.53
CA TYR A 122 0.95 -13.05 -13.13
C TYR A 122 0.51 -14.42 -12.58
N GLY A 123 -0.80 -14.67 -12.43
CA GLY A 123 -1.33 -15.91 -11.85
C GLY A 123 -1.09 -17.18 -12.66
N SER A 124 -0.66 -17.07 -13.92
CA SER A 124 -0.25 -18.20 -14.76
C SER A 124 1.27 -18.47 -14.73
N SER A 125 2.06 -17.62 -14.07
CA SER A 125 3.54 -17.66 -14.09
C SER A 125 4.17 -17.88 -12.72
N THR A 126 3.41 -18.32 -11.71
CA THR A 126 3.89 -18.44 -10.32
C THR A 126 4.55 -19.77 -9.97
N ASP A 127 4.83 -20.63 -10.96
CA ASP A 127 5.70 -21.79 -10.76
C ASP A 127 7.14 -21.41 -11.07
N SER A 128 8.03 -21.62 -10.10
CA SER A 128 9.48 -21.38 -10.09
C SER A 128 9.96 -19.95 -9.73
N ALA A 129 9.78 -19.58 -8.47
CA ALA A 129 10.74 -18.67 -7.82
C ALA A 129 11.63 -19.50 -6.89
N ASP A 130 12.83 -19.83 -7.39
CA ASP A 130 13.96 -20.26 -6.55
C ASP A 130 14.07 -19.31 -5.36
N ARG A 131 14.15 -19.87 -4.15
CA ARG A 131 14.41 -19.12 -2.91
C ARG A 131 15.85 -18.59 -2.91
N ARG A 132 16.15 -17.65 -3.80
CA ARG A 132 17.29 -16.75 -3.63
C ARG A 132 16.97 -15.86 -2.43
N GLU A 133 18.00 -15.45 -1.69
CA GLU A 133 17.83 -14.49 -0.60
C GLU A 133 17.06 -13.27 -1.12
N LEU A 134 15.82 -13.11 -0.63
CA LEU A 134 14.97 -12.00 -0.99
C LEU A 134 15.61 -10.73 -0.40
N SER A 135 16.37 -10.03 -1.24
CA SER A 135 16.96 -8.73 -0.91
C SER A 135 15.87 -7.66 -1.02
N GLY A 136 15.99 -6.57 -0.26
CA GLY A 136 15.10 -5.40 -0.39
C GLY A 136 15.25 -4.66 -1.74
N GLU A 137 16.05 -5.17 -2.66
CA GLU A 137 16.40 -4.53 -3.94
C GLU A 137 15.19 -4.39 -4.86
N GLN A 138 14.35 -5.42 -4.99
CA GLN A 138 13.16 -5.33 -5.85
C GLN A 138 12.12 -4.38 -5.26
N GLN A 139 12.03 -4.28 -3.93
CA GLN A 139 11.18 -3.28 -3.28
C GLN A 139 11.68 -1.87 -3.57
N LEU A 140 12.99 -1.65 -3.45
CA LEU A 140 13.64 -0.38 -3.75
C LEU A 140 13.41 0.02 -5.21
N GLN A 141 13.57 -0.92 -6.14
CA GLN A 141 13.34 -0.69 -7.57
C GLN A 141 11.89 -0.29 -7.85
N ASN A 142 10.91 -1.01 -7.31
CA ASN A 142 9.50 -0.70 -7.50
C ASN A 142 9.12 0.66 -6.91
N LEU A 143 9.59 0.95 -5.69
CA LEU A 143 9.32 2.22 -5.02
C LEU A 143 9.88 3.40 -5.80
N ASN A 144 11.12 3.31 -6.26
CA ASN A 144 11.76 4.39 -7.02
C ASN A 144 11.15 4.55 -8.41
N LEU A 145 10.74 3.45 -9.04
CA LEU A 145 9.99 3.52 -10.29
C LEU A 145 8.67 4.28 -10.11
N TYR A 146 7.90 3.94 -9.07
CA TYR A 146 6.65 4.64 -8.75
C TYR A 146 6.89 6.12 -8.43
N LEU A 147 7.81 6.41 -7.52
CA LEU A 147 8.02 7.78 -7.03
C LEU A 147 8.61 8.72 -8.10
N SER A 148 9.38 8.20 -9.07
CA SER A 148 9.87 9.00 -10.21
C SER A 148 8.75 9.58 -11.08
N ARG A 149 7.53 9.04 -10.99
CA ARG A 149 6.36 9.54 -11.72
C ARG A 149 5.68 10.71 -11.01
N THR A 150 5.93 10.87 -9.72
CA THR A 150 5.25 11.84 -8.87
C THR A 150 6.20 12.91 -8.32
N SER A 151 7.50 12.62 -8.24
CA SER A 151 8.51 13.52 -7.65
C SER A 151 9.95 13.13 -8.00
N ASP A 152 10.90 14.01 -7.66
CA ASP A 152 12.34 13.72 -7.72
C ASP A 152 12.85 12.95 -6.48
N ILE A 153 11.97 12.50 -5.58
CA ILE A 153 12.36 11.76 -4.37
C ILE A 153 12.77 10.34 -4.76
N ALA A 154 13.95 9.93 -4.28
CA ALA A 154 14.41 8.55 -4.33
C ALA A 154 14.48 7.95 -2.93
N ILE A 155 13.86 6.78 -2.76
CA ILE A 155 14.02 5.92 -1.61
C ILE A 155 15.40 5.25 -1.69
N ASN A 156 16.04 5.08 -0.53
CA ASN A 156 17.30 4.35 -0.38
C ASN A 156 17.07 3.04 0.38
N ALA A 157 18.06 2.14 0.33
CA ALA A 157 17.99 0.81 0.95
C ALA A 157 17.80 0.83 2.48
N GLY A 158 18.11 1.94 3.16
CA GLY A 158 17.89 2.12 4.59
C GLY A 158 16.48 2.60 4.98
N SER A 159 15.62 2.85 3.99
CA SER A 159 14.24 3.27 4.23
C SER A 159 13.44 2.17 4.95
N PRO A 160 12.56 2.53 5.92
CA PRO A 160 11.70 1.55 6.60
C PRO A 160 10.72 0.84 5.64
N LEU A 161 10.45 1.45 4.47
CA LEU A 161 9.61 0.88 3.42
C LEU A 161 10.24 -0.36 2.77
N VAL A 162 11.57 -0.43 2.76
CA VAL A 162 12.35 -1.56 2.24
C VAL A 162 12.57 -2.54 3.38
N TRP A 163 12.17 -3.80 3.19
CA TRP A 163 12.14 -4.82 4.24
C TRP A 163 13.13 -5.95 3.93
N PRO A 164 14.12 -6.22 4.80
CA PRO A 164 14.89 -7.45 4.70
C PRO A 164 14.00 -8.64 5.12
N VAL A 165 13.80 -9.61 4.23
CA VAL A 165 13.02 -10.82 4.49
C VAL A 165 13.78 -11.73 5.47
N ALA A 166 13.72 -11.43 6.78
CA ALA A 166 14.28 -12.31 7.81
C ALA A 166 13.60 -12.29 9.20
N TYR A 167 12.63 -11.41 9.47
CA TYR A 167 12.01 -11.32 10.80
C TYR A 167 10.49 -11.33 10.77
N ALA A 168 9.92 -12.50 10.43
CA ALA A 168 8.57 -12.86 10.84
C ALA A 168 8.49 -14.37 11.06
N LYS A 169 9.20 -14.88 12.07
CA LYS A 169 8.68 -16.09 12.73
C LYS A 169 7.42 -15.65 13.48
N PRO A 170 6.23 -16.20 13.20
CA PRO A 170 5.12 -16.03 14.12
C PRO A 170 5.58 -16.54 15.49
N LYS A 171 5.34 -15.76 16.55
CA LYS A 171 5.48 -16.27 17.91
C LYS A 171 4.51 -17.44 18.03
N ASN A 172 5.04 -18.60 18.44
CA ASN A 172 4.28 -19.78 18.83
C ASN A 172 3.15 -19.44 19.80
#